data_AF-A0A4Q6CA91-F1
#
_entry.id   AF-A0A4Q6CA91-F1
#
_cell.length_a   1.000
_cell.length_b   1.000
_cell.length_c   1.000
_cell.angle_alpha   90.00
_cell.angle_beta   90.00
_cell.angle_gamma   90.00
#
_symmetry.space_group_name_H-M   'P 1'
#
loop_
_entity.id
_entity.type
_entity.pdbx_description
1 polymer ?
#
loop_
_entity_poly.entity_id
_entity_poly.type
_entity_poly.pdbx_seq_one_letter_code
_entity_poly.pdbx_strand_id
1 'polypeptide(L)'
;MDMAEINSHIKPNLKVMAKGVKVGSVDAVDGNFLKLNRKDADDKNHHWIPLDWIEKIDEHAVFLNHSAADYKHLRRNSKPLM
;
A
#
# COMPACT_ATOMS: atom_id res chain seq x y z
N MET A 1 -10.88 9.74 -2.88
CA MET A 1 -11.66 8.52 -3.14
C MET A 1 -12.31 8.12 -1.84
N ASP A 2 -13.56 7.69 -1.84
CA ASP A 2 -14.19 7.20 -0.61
C ASP A 2 -13.73 5.77 -0.29
N MET A 3 -13.98 5.32 0.95
CA MET A 3 -13.57 3.99 1.41
C MET A 3 -14.22 2.83 0.65
N ALA A 4 -15.42 3.04 0.08
CA ALA A 4 -16.12 2.00 -0.66
C ALA A 4 -15.46 1.78 -2.03
N GLU A 5 -15.12 2.87 -2.71
CA GLU A 5 -14.41 2.87 -3.99
C GLU A 5 -13.01 2.26 -3.86
N ILE A 6 -12.29 2.57 -2.78
CA ILE A 6 -10.96 1.98 -2.52
C ILE A 6 -11.07 0.45 -2.36
N ASN A 7 -12.03 -0.02 -1.57
CA ASN A 7 -12.21 -1.44 -1.33
C ASN A 7 -12.67 -2.22 -2.57
N SER A 8 -13.45 -1.61 -3.48
CA SER A 8 -13.89 -2.30 -4.69
C SER A 8 -12.78 -2.47 -5.74
N HIS A 9 -11.75 -1.61 -5.71
CA HIS A 9 -10.70 -1.59 -6.73
C HIS A 9 -9.36 -2.20 -6.27
N ILE A 10 -9.13 -2.31 -4.96
CA ILE A 10 -7.92 -2.96 -4.44
C ILE A 10 -8.06 -4.47 -4.50
N LYS A 11 -7.15 -5.11 -5.25
CA LYS A 11 -7.06 -6.57 -5.37
C LYS A 11 -5.68 -7.06 -4.89
N PRO A 12 -5.59 -8.28 -4.34
CA PRO A 12 -4.30 -8.89 -4.02
C PRO A 12 -3.38 -8.92 -5.24
N ASN A 13 -2.07 -8.80 -5.00
CA ASN A 13 -1.00 -8.79 -6.00
C ASN A 13 -0.94 -7.56 -6.92
N LEU A 14 -1.82 -6.57 -6.79
CA LEU A 14 -1.63 -5.28 -7.47
C LEU A 14 -0.31 -4.65 -7.04
N LYS A 15 0.40 -4.03 -7.98
CA LYS A 15 1.67 -3.34 -7.68
C LYS A 15 1.38 -2.09 -6.86
N VAL A 16 2.24 -1.77 -5.90
CA VAL A 16 2.19 -0.50 -5.18
C VAL A 16 3.33 0.38 -5.68
N MET A 17 2.98 1.54 -6.23
CA MET A 17 3.89 2.45 -6.93
C MET A 17 3.97 3.79 -6.18
N ALA A 18 5.16 4.17 -5.73
CA ALA A 18 5.44 5.46 -5.10
C ALA A 18 6.16 6.38 -6.08
N LYS A 19 5.44 7.35 -6.66
CA LYS A 19 5.94 8.27 -7.71
C LYS A 19 6.80 7.57 -8.78
N GLY A 20 6.27 6.50 -9.35
CA GLY A 20 6.91 5.73 -10.43
C GLY A 20 7.83 4.59 -9.98
N VAL A 21 8.11 4.44 -8.69
CA VAL A 21 8.95 3.35 -8.15
C VAL A 21 8.08 2.27 -7.52
N LYS A 22 8.26 0.99 -7.90
CA LYS A 22 7.57 -0.13 -7.24
C LYS A 22 8.12 -0.29 -5.82
N VAL A 23 7.25 -0.20 -4.82
CA VAL A 23 7.60 -0.37 -3.39
C VAL A 23 7.06 -1.65 -2.77
N GLY A 24 6.19 -2.38 -3.48
CA GLY A 24 5.67 -3.68 -3.06
C GLY A 24 4.50 -4.14 -3.91
N SER A 25 3.74 -5.10 -3.39
CA SER A 25 2.43 -5.49 -3.90
C SER A 25 1.41 -5.56 -2.77
N VAL A 26 0.13 -5.44 -3.13
CA VAL A 26 -1.00 -5.56 -2.19
C VAL A 26 -1.09 -7.00 -1.67
N ASP A 27 -1.16 -7.14 -0.35
CA ASP A 27 -1.60 -8.37 0.31
C ASP A 27 -3.11 -8.32 0.55
N ALA A 28 -3.57 -7.30 1.29
CA ALA A 28 -4.99 -7.08 1.61
C ALA A 28 -5.24 -5.64 2.07
N VAL A 29 -6.51 -5.21 2.10
CA VAL A 29 -6.94 -4.06 2.89
C VAL A 29 -7.23 -4.52 4.33
N ASP A 30 -6.67 -3.83 5.32
CA ASP A 30 -6.78 -4.14 6.75
C ASP A 30 -7.24 -2.88 7.51
N GLY A 31 -8.55 -2.71 7.64
CA GLY A 31 -9.15 -1.50 8.21
C GLY A 31 -8.85 -0.27 7.35
N ASN A 32 -8.21 0.74 7.95
CA ASN A 32 -7.81 1.98 7.26
C ASN A 32 -6.40 1.91 6.65
N PHE A 33 -5.86 0.71 6.49
CA PHE A 33 -4.50 0.49 6.01
C PHE A 33 -4.47 -0.48 4.84
N LEU A 34 -3.56 -0.23 3.91
CA LEU A 34 -3.16 -1.19 2.90
C LEU A 34 -2.01 -2.02 3.46
N LYS A 35 -2.23 -3.34 3.56
CA LYS A 35 -1.20 -4.30 3.92
C LYS A 35 -0.45 -4.73 2.67
N LEU A 36 0.87 -4.59 2.69
CA LEU A 36 1.75 -5.00 1.61
C LEU A 36 2.30 -6.41 1.83
N ASN A 37 2.59 -7.11 0.73
CA ASN A 37 3.06 -8.48 0.74
C ASN A 37 4.50 -8.55 1.28
N ARG A 38 4.71 -9.32 2.35
CA ARG A 38 6.04 -9.54 2.95
C ARG A 38 7.06 -10.13 1.99
N LYS A 39 6.61 -10.81 0.93
CA LYS A 39 7.50 -11.43 -0.07
C LYS A 39 8.19 -10.41 -0.97
N ASP A 40 7.61 -9.22 -1.14
CA ASP A 40 8.24 -8.11 -1.87
C ASP A 40 9.12 -7.24 -0.96
N ALA A 41 9.19 -7.54 0.34
CA ALA A 41 9.91 -6.75 1.33
C ALA A 41 11.28 -7.36 1.66
N ASP A 42 12.34 -6.54 1.57
CA ASP A 42 13.72 -6.96 1.88
C ASP A 42 13.89 -7.39 3.35
N ASP A 43 13.11 -6.80 4.26
CA ASP A 43 13.13 -7.10 5.70
C ASP A 43 12.21 -8.27 6.10
N LYS A 44 11.58 -8.94 5.13
CA LYS A 44 10.66 -10.08 5.30
C LYS A 44 9.45 -9.78 6.19
N ASN A 45 9.14 -8.50 6.45
CA ASN A 45 8.00 -8.07 7.23
C ASN A 45 6.86 -7.57 6.34
N HIS A 46 5.64 -7.62 6.88
CA HIS A 46 4.54 -6.90 6.26
C HIS A 46 4.69 -5.42 6.54
N HIS A 47 4.30 -4.59 5.56
CA HIS A 47 4.23 -3.15 5.73
C HIS A 47 2.79 -2.69 5.64
N TRP A 48 2.43 -1.72 6.47
CA TRP A 48 1.13 -1.05 6.41
C TRP A 48 1.34 0.41 6.03
N ILE A 49 0.51 0.88 5.11
CA ILE A 49 0.40 2.30 4.75
C ILE A 49 -1.05 2.76 4.89
N PRO A 50 -1.31 4.01 5.33
CA PRO A 50 -2.67 4.55 5.38
C PRO A 50 -3.32 4.56 3.99
N LEU A 51 -4.63 4.31 3.92
CA LEU A 51 -5.36 4.42 2.65
C LEU A 51 -5.37 5.85 2.09
N ASP A 52 -5.23 6.86 2.94
CA ASP A 52 -5.10 8.28 2.54
C ASP A 52 -3.83 8.59 1.73
N TRP A 53 -2.89 7.64 1.66
CA TRP A 53 -1.74 7.76 0.77
C TRP A 53 -2.06 7.40 -0.68
N ILE A 54 -3.22 6.79 -0.93
CA ILE A 54 -3.61 6.36 -2.27
C ILE A 54 -4.05 7.58 -3.07
N GLU A 55 -3.31 7.88 -4.12
CA GLU A 55 -3.60 8.94 -5.07
C GLU A 55 -4.55 8.45 -6.18
N LYS A 56 -4.30 7.23 -6.68
CA LYS A 56 -5.05 6.63 -7.78
C LYS A 56 -4.93 5.10 -7.74
N ILE A 57 -5.94 4.41 -8.24
CA ILE A 57 -5.91 2.97 -8.50
C ILE A 57 -6.22 2.75 -9.99
N ASP A 58 -5.51 1.82 -10.64
CA ASP A 58 -5.88 1.26 -11.94
C ASP A 58 -5.88 -0.27 -11.91
N GLU A 59 -6.06 -0.90 -13.06
CA GLU A 59 -6.15 -2.36 -13.20
C GLU A 59 -4.86 -3.12 -12.85
N HIS A 60 -3.73 -2.41 -12.73
CA HIS A 60 -2.40 -3.00 -12.54
C HIS A 60 -1.70 -2.53 -11.27
N ALA A 61 -2.03 -1.34 -10.77
CA ALA A 61 -1.31 -0.70 -9.69
C ALA A 61 -2.16 0.24 -8.82
N VAL A 62 -1.71 0.35 -7.57
CA VAL A 62 -2.06 1.41 -6.61
C VAL A 62 -0.94 2.44 -6.64
N PHE A 63 -1.27 3.70 -6.91
CA PHE A 63 -0.34 4.82 -6.94
C PHE A 63 -0.43 5.62 -5.65
N LEU A 64 0.74 5.88 -5.05
CA LEU A 64 0.85 6.64 -3.81
C LEU A 64 1.15 8.11 -4.09
N ASN A 65 0.60 8.99 -3.27
CA ASN A 65 0.91 10.42 -3.24
C ASN A 65 2.30 10.73 -2.62
N HIS A 66 2.94 9.73 -2.00
CA HIS A 66 4.28 9.83 -1.40
C HIS A 66 5.40 9.28 -2.29
N SER A 67 6.62 9.77 -2.09
CA SER A 67 7.82 9.24 -2.75
C SER A 67 8.24 7.88 -2.15
N ALA A 68 9.10 7.14 -2.85
CA ALA A 68 9.65 5.89 -2.30
C ALA A 68 10.50 6.12 -1.04
N ALA A 69 11.13 7.29 -0.91
CA ALA A 69 11.89 7.66 0.29
C ALA A 69 10.97 7.89 1.50
N ASP A 70 9.88 8.61 1.29
CA ASP A 70 8.84 8.84 2.31
C ASP A 70 8.20 7.52 2.73
N TYR A 71 7.84 6.67 1.75
CA TYR A 71 7.32 5.33 2.03
C TYR A 71 8.25 4.54 2.95
N LYS A 72 9.57 4.53 2.67
CA LYS A 72 10.53 3.79 3.50
C LYS A 72 10.61 4.29 4.93
N HIS A 73 10.46 5.60 5.16
CA HIS A 73 10.55 6.21 6.49
C HIS A 73 9.23 6.14 7.27
N LEU A 74 8.10 6.24 6.57
CA LEU A 74 6.80 6.45 7.19
C LEU A 74 5.94 5.16 7.23
N ARG A 75 6.31 4.12 6.47
CA ARG A 75 5.61 2.82 6.53
C ARG A 75 5.65 2.25 7.94
N ARG A 76 4.61 1.48 8.29
CA ARG A 76 4.54 0.77 9.57
C ARG A 76 4.98 -0.68 9.38
N ASN A 77 5.87 -1.16 10.25
CA ASN A 77 6.39 -2.54 10.21
C ASN A 77 5.51 -3.55 10.97
N SER A 78 4.45 -3.07 11.63
CA SER A 78 3.48 -3.87 12.36
C SER A 78 2.07 -3.38 12.07
N LYS A 79 1.09 -4.28 12.28
CA LYS A 79 -0.32 -3.92 12.20
C LYS A 79 -0.58 -2.80 13.20
N PRO A 80 -1.08 -1.63 12.74
CA PRO A 80 -1.44 -0.57 13.66
C PRO A 80 -2.58 -1.06 14.57
N LEU A 81 -2.38 -0.88 15.87
CA LEU A 81 -3.43 -1.10 16.86
C LEU A 81 -4.51 -0.03 16.60
N MET A 82 -5.75 -0.48 16.38
CA MET A 82 -6.91 0.40 16.22
C MET A 82 -7.18 1.18 17.50
#